data_AF-A0A4Q3W695-F1
#
_entry.id   AF-A0A4Q3W695-F1
#
_cell.length_a   1.000
_cell.length_b   1.000
_cell.length_c   1.000
_cell.angle_alpha   90.00
_cell.angle_beta   90.00
_cell.angle_gamma   90.00
#
_symmetry.space_group_name_H-M   'P 1'
#
loop_
_entity.id
_entity.type
_entity.pdbx_description
1 polymer ?
#
loop_
_entity_poly.entity_id
_entity_poly.type
_entity_poly.pdbx_seq_one_letter_code
_entity_poly.pdbx_strand_id
1 'polypeptide(L)'
;MLTKQENEFVARWEEVREQENTFLRKLLGGLPFAMLFSLPILLFVLCVYLFLPDWYAKVSGTRSSSMAAVVVAVLLITLFFSYFRMHFKWETNEQLYLELKHKRKAAERSA
;
A
#
# COMPACT_ATOMS: atom_id res chain seq x y z
N MET A 1 -13.15 7.66 -31.03
CA MET A 1 -12.92 8.88 -30.23
C MET A 1 -13.02 8.55 -28.75
N LEU A 2 -12.35 9.31 -27.88
CA LEU A 2 -12.46 9.16 -26.41
C LEU A 2 -13.70 9.87 -25.88
N THR A 3 -14.29 9.32 -24.83
CA THR A 3 -15.38 9.93 -24.05
C THR A 3 -14.86 11.08 -23.18
N LYS A 4 -15.77 11.92 -22.67
CA LYS A 4 -15.42 13.04 -21.79
C LYS A 4 -14.71 12.57 -20.51
N GLN A 5 -15.19 11.49 -19.90
CA GLN A 5 -14.60 10.91 -18.68
C GLN A 5 -13.19 10.37 -18.93
N GLU A 6 -12.94 9.72 -20.07
CA GLU A 6 -11.60 9.24 -20.44
C GLU A 6 -10.62 10.41 -20.63
N ASN A 7 -11.05 11.50 -21.26
CA ASN A 7 -10.20 12.70 -21.42
C ASN A 7 -9.92 13.40 -20.08
N GLU A 8 -10.91 13.50 -19.19
CA GLU A 8 -10.72 14.03 -17.83
C GLU A 8 -9.76 13.16 -17.01
N PHE A 9 -9.83 11.83 -17.15
CA PHE A 9 -8.87 10.92 -16.54
C PHE A 9 -7.45 11.14 -17.05
N VAL A 10 -7.26 11.23 -18.36
CA VAL A 10 -5.96 11.45 -19.00
C VAL A 10 -5.33 12.76 -18.51
N ALA A 11 -6.09 13.86 -18.53
CA ALA A 11 -5.58 15.17 -18.10
C ALA A 11 -5.17 15.18 -16.62
N ARG A 12 -6.02 14.63 -15.75
CA ARG A 12 -5.73 14.53 -14.32
C ARG A 12 -4.52 13.62 -14.04
N TRP A 13 -4.43 12.48 -14.73
CA TRP A 13 -3.36 11.51 -14.52
C TRP A 13 -2.00 12.06 -14.96
N GLU A 14 -1.94 12.78 -16.08
CA GLU A 14 -0.70 13.42 -16.55
C GLU A 14 -0.12 14.41 -15.53
N GLU A 15 -0.98 15.14 -14.81
CA GLU A 15 -0.56 16.09 -13.78
C GLU A 15 0.03 15.39 -12.54
N VAL A 16 -0.58 14.27 -12.11
CA VAL A 16 -0.25 13.64 -10.82
C VAL A 16 0.69 12.43 -10.93
N ARG A 17 0.88 11.82 -12.12
CA ARG A 17 1.57 10.53 -12.28
C ARG A 17 2.99 10.48 -11.69
N GLU A 18 3.81 11.50 -11.95
CA GLU A 18 5.23 11.55 -11.51
C GLU A 18 5.31 11.67 -9.98
N GLN A 19 4.38 12.47 -9.52
CA GLN A 19 4.12 12.82 -8.15
C GLN A 19 3.63 11.58 -7.38
N GLU A 20 2.71 10.78 -7.92
CA GLU A 20 2.27 9.51 -7.32
C GLU A 20 3.28 8.36 -7.49
N ASN A 21 4.25 8.47 -8.40
CA ASN A 21 5.26 7.44 -8.61
C ASN A 21 6.30 7.39 -7.47
N THR A 22 6.40 8.43 -6.65
CA THR A 22 7.44 8.55 -5.62
C THR A 22 7.27 7.51 -4.51
N PHE A 23 8.39 6.92 -4.06
CA PHE A 23 8.42 5.89 -3.02
C PHE A 23 7.69 6.32 -1.73
N LEU A 24 7.92 7.54 -1.26
CA LEU A 24 7.29 8.07 -0.04
C LEU A 24 5.76 8.18 -0.18
N ARG A 25 5.24 8.59 -1.33
CA ARG A 25 3.78 8.69 -1.55
C ARG A 25 3.13 7.31 -1.65
N LYS A 26 3.80 6.34 -2.28
CA LYS A 26 3.34 4.95 -2.30
C LYS A 26 3.32 4.35 -0.89
N LEU A 27 4.35 4.61 -0.09
CA LEU A 27 4.42 4.11 1.28
C LEU A 27 3.37 4.77 2.19
N LEU A 28 3.26 6.11 2.17
CA LEU A 28 2.32 6.86 3.01
C LEU A 28 0.85 6.68 2.60
N GLY A 29 0.57 6.59 1.29
CA GLY A 29 -0.78 6.39 0.77
C GLY A 29 -1.35 5.00 1.08
N GLY A 30 -0.49 3.99 1.26
CA GLY A 30 -0.89 2.64 1.63
C GLY A 30 -1.06 2.43 3.15
N LEU A 31 -0.46 3.31 3.97
CA LEU A 31 -0.43 3.15 5.43
C LEU A 31 -1.80 3.10 6.07
N PRO A 32 -2.79 3.98 5.74
CA PRO A 32 -4.10 3.93 6.37
C PRO A 32 -4.79 2.57 6.22
N PHE A 33 -4.61 1.93 5.06
CA PHE A 33 -5.20 0.62 4.80
C PHE A 33 -4.41 -0.51 5.46
N ALA A 34 -3.08 -0.40 5.50
CA ALA A 34 -2.22 -1.35 6.19
C ALA A 34 -2.43 -1.29 7.73
N MET A 35 -2.71 -0.10 8.28
CA MET A 35 -3.05 0.11 9.69
C MET A 35 -4.34 -0.59 10.08
N LEU A 36 -5.31 -0.70 9.18
CA LEU A 36 -6.59 -1.38 9.44
C LEU A 36 -6.40 -2.84 9.90
N PHE A 37 -5.33 -3.50 9.46
CA PHE A 37 -4.98 -4.87 9.83
C PHE A 37 -3.87 -4.95 10.87
N SER A 38 -2.85 -4.09 10.79
CA SER A 38 -1.68 -4.14 11.67
C SER A 38 -1.92 -3.53 13.05
N LEU A 39 -2.76 -2.50 13.15
CA LEU A 39 -2.99 -1.76 14.39
C LEU A 39 -3.68 -2.62 15.47
N PRO A 40 -4.71 -3.44 15.17
CA PRO A 40 -5.29 -4.37 16.14
C PRO A 40 -4.28 -5.39 16.67
N ILE A 41 -3.40 -5.90 15.79
CA ILE A 41 -2.36 -6.88 16.16
C ILE A 41 -1.34 -6.23 17.10
N LEU A 42 -0.87 -5.01 16.77
CA LEU A 42 0.08 -4.27 17.59
C LEU A 42 -0.52 -3.89 18.94
N LEU A 43 -1.77 -3.41 18.97
CA LEU A 43 -2.47 -3.11 20.22
C LEU A 43 -2.64 -4.36 21.08
N PHE A 44 -2.98 -5.49 20.49
CA PHE A 44 -3.12 -6.74 21.24
C PHE A 44 -1.79 -7.14 21.90
N VAL A 45 -0.69 -7.14 21.14
CA VAL A 45 0.65 -7.45 21.68
C VAL A 45 1.04 -6.47 22.79
N LEU A 46 0.79 -5.18 22.59
CA LEU A 46 1.07 -4.13 23.57
C LEU A 46 0.24 -4.33 24.85
N CYS A 47 -1.06 -4.62 24.73
CA CYS A 47 -1.93 -4.87 25.86
C CYS A 47 -1.48 -6.10 26.66
N VAL A 48 -1.14 -7.19 25.98
CA VAL A 48 -0.62 -8.40 26.66
C VAL A 48 0.67 -8.09 27.41
N TYR A 49 1.56 -7.32 26.80
CA TYR A 49 2.83 -6.93 27.44
C TYR A 49 2.64 -6.03 28.67
N LEU A 50 1.74 -5.03 28.58
CA LEU A 50 1.52 -4.05 29.67
C LEU A 50 0.62 -4.60 30.80
N PHE A 51 -0.43 -5.33 30.46
CA PHE A 51 -1.45 -5.75 31.44
C PHE A 51 -1.24 -7.19 31.95
N LEU A 52 -0.46 -8.03 31.26
CA LEU A 52 -0.22 -9.42 31.66
C LEU A 52 1.29 -9.79 31.67
N PRO A 53 2.13 -9.07 32.45
CA PRO A 53 3.57 -9.29 32.47
C PRO A 53 3.96 -10.70 32.97
N ASP A 54 3.25 -11.26 33.95
CA ASP A 54 3.54 -12.61 34.47
C ASP A 54 3.22 -13.72 33.47
N TRP A 55 2.18 -13.52 32.65
CA TRP A 55 1.84 -14.43 31.57
C TRP A 55 2.89 -14.33 30.45
N TYR A 56 3.29 -13.11 30.10
CA TYR A 56 4.36 -12.86 29.14
C TYR A 56 5.67 -13.54 29.57
N ALA A 57 6.08 -13.38 30.83
CA ALA A 57 7.31 -13.98 31.36
C ALA A 57 7.30 -15.52 31.29
N LYS A 58 6.16 -16.16 31.57
CA LYS A 58 5.99 -17.62 31.45
C LYS A 58 6.11 -18.11 30.02
N VAL A 59 5.55 -17.37 29.06
CA VAL A 59 5.55 -17.73 27.63
C VAL A 59 6.90 -17.41 26.96
N SER A 60 7.57 -16.34 27.37
CA SER A 60 8.89 -15.95 26.84
C SER A 60 10.01 -16.87 27.34
N GLY A 61 9.89 -17.44 28.54
CA GLY A 61 10.88 -18.35 29.09
C GLY A 61 10.97 -19.71 28.36
N THR A 62 9.93 -20.10 27.62
CA THR A 62 9.87 -21.38 26.90
C THR A 62 10.27 -21.28 25.42
N ARG A 63 10.50 -20.07 24.88
CA ARG A 63 10.72 -19.85 23.44
C ARG A 63 12.12 -19.32 23.13
N SER A 64 12.74 -19.87 22.09
CA SER A 64 14.03 -19.40 21.53
C SER A 64 13.88 -18.09 20.73
N SER A 65 12.71 -17.82 20.15
CA SER A 65 12.45 -16.59 19.41
C SER A 65 11.97 -15.45 20.33
N SER A 66 12.58 -14.27 20.19
CA SER A 66 12.19 -13.09 20.95
C SER A 66 10.86 -12.52 20.43
N MET A 67 9.98 -12.07 21.34
CA MET A 67 8.73 -11.38 20.96
C MET A 67 9.02 -10.14 20.09
N ALA A 68 10.17 -9.50 20.30
CA ALA A 68 10.67 -8.41 19.46
C ALA A 68 10.80 -8.82 17.98
N ALA A 69 11.25 -10.04 17.69
CA ALA A 69 11.34 -10.53 16.32
C ALA A 69 9.96 -10.65 15.65
N VAL A 70 8.92 -11.04 16.40
CA VAL A 70 7.54 -11.10 15.91
C VAL A 70 7.02 -9.70 15.57
N VAL A 71 7.25 -8.72 16.45
CA VAL A 71 6.85 -7.32 16.22
C VAL A 71 7.55 -6.76 14.98
N VAL A 72 8.86 -6.97 14.85
CA VAL A 72 9.63 -6.55 13.67
C VAL A 72 9.09 -7.22 12.40
N ALA A 73 8.78 -8.52 12.42
CA ALA A 73 8.21 -9.22 11.27
C ALA A 73 6.85 -8.62 10.86
N VAL A 74 5.96 -8.34 11.82
CA VAL A 74 4.66 -7.70 11.54
C VAL A 74 4.84 -6.31 10.94
N LEU A 75 5.78 -5.51 11.45
CA LEU A 75 6.08 -4.19 10.89
C LEU A 75 6.60 -4.28 9.45
N LEU A 76 7.52 -5.21 9.17
CA LEU A 76 8.05 -5.42 7.82
C LEU A 76 6.95 -5.84 6.84
N ILE A 77 6.10 -6.79 7.23
CA ILE A 77 4.96 -7.22 6.40
C ILE A 77 4.01 -6.05 6.13
N THR A 78 3.75 -5.22 7.14
CA THR A 78 2.88 -4.04 7.02
C THR A 78 3.44 -3.02 6.04
N LEU A 79 4.73 -2.69 6.15
CA LEU A 79 5.40 -1.76 5.24
C LEU A 79 5.44 -2.29 3.80
N PHE A 80 5.77 -3.58 3.65
CA PHE A 80 5.78 -4.25 2.36
C PHE A 80 4.40 -4.20 1.70
N PHE A 81 3.34 -4.60 2.43
CA PHE A 81 1.98 -4.59 1.91
C PHE A 81 1.50 -3.17 1.55
N SER A 82 1.80 -2.19 2.41
CA SER A 82 1.49 -0.78 2.17
C SER A 82 2.06 -0.30 0.83
N TYR A 83 3.37 -0.52 0.63
CA TYR A 83 4.07 -0.11 -0.57
C TYR A 83 3.56 -0.85 -1.82
N PHE A 84 3.52 -2.18 -1.78
CA PHE A 84 3.15 -2.99 -2.96
C PHE A 84 1.73 -2.69 -3.43
N ARG A 85 0.79 -2.49 -2.50
CA ARG A 85 -0.58 -2.13 -2.86
C ARG A 85 -0.65 -0.81 -3.63
N MET A 86 0.03 0.23 -3.17
CA MET A 86 0.02 1.52 -3.87
C MET A 86 0.82 1.47 -5.16
N HIS A 87 1.89 0.68 -5.20
CA HIS A 87 2.63 0.43 -6.44
C HIS A 87 1.74 -0.21 -7.50
N PHE A 88 1.02 -1.27 -7.15
CA PHE A 88 0.10 -1.96 -8.07
C PHE A 88 -1.05 -1.05 -8.55
N LYS A 89 -1.61 -0.23 -7.64
CA LYS A 89 -2.63 0.76 -8.00
C LYS A 89 -2.10 1.78 -9.02
N TRP A 90 -0.90 2.28 -8.80
CA TRP A 90 -0.24 3.21 -9.72
C TRP A 90 -0.01 2.56 -11.10
N GLU A 91 0.48 1.33 -11.12
CA GLU A 91 0.73 0.58 -12.35
C GLU A 91 -0.55 0.34 -13.15
N THR A 92 -1.66 0.00 -12.48
CA THR A 92 -2.97 -0.18 -13.12
C THR A 92 -3.46 1.11 -13.78
N ASN A 93 -3.31 2.25 -13.10
CA ASN A 93 -3.68 3.55 -13.64
C ASN A 93 -2.79 3.95 -14.82
N GLU A 94 -1.49 3.65 -14.76
CA GLU A 94 -0.55 3.91 -15.85
C GLU A 94 -0.87 3.06 -17.07
N GLN A 95 -1.21 1.78 -16.88
CA GLN A 95 -1.66 0.93 -17.98
C GLN A 95 -2.92 1.50 -18.65
N LEU A 96 -3.93 1.89 -17.86
CA LEU A 96 -5.15 2.51 -18.39
C LEU A 96 -4.84 3.79 -19.18
N TYR A 97 -3.94 4.64 -18.67
CA TYR A 97 -3.50 5.84 -19.37
C TYR A 97 -2.88 5.52 -20.75
N LEU A 98 -2.00 4.52 -20.81
CA LEU A 98 -1.37 4.09 -22.06
C LEU A 98 -2.41 3.56 -23.05
N GLU A 99 -3.34 2.72 -22.60
CA GLU A 99 -4.43 2.18 -23.42
C GLU A 99 -5.28 3.30 -24.04
N LEU A 100 -5.67 4.31 -23.25
CA LEU A 100 -6.44 5.46 -23.74
C LEU A 100 -5.66 6.30 -24.74
N LYS A 101 -4.35 6.49 -24.53
CA LYS A 101 -3.47 7.21 -25.47
C LYS A 101 -3.33 6.46 -26.79
N HIS A 102 -3.24 5.13 -26.76
CA HIS A 102 -3.24 4.30 -27.95
C HIS A 102 -4.56 4.39 -28.71
N LYS A 103 -5.70 4.31 -28.01
CA LYS A 103 -7.04 4.48 -28.59
C LYS A 103 -7.24 5.85 -29.25
N ARG A 104 -6.72 6.92 -28.63
CA ARG A 104 -6.74 8.27 -29.20
C ARG A 104 -5.97 8.34 -30.51
N LYS A 105 -4.72 7.86 -30.53
CA LYS A 105 -3.87 7.82 -31.73
C LYS A 105 -4.49 7.00 -32.87
N ALA A 106 -5.13 5.88 -32.53
CA ALA A 106 -5.82 5.05 -33.53
C ALA A 106 -7.01 5.78 -34.16
N ALA A 107 -7.80 6.51 -33.37
CA ALA A 107 -8.91 7.32 -33.86
C ALA A 107 -8.43 8.48 -34.75
N GLU A 108 -7.31 9.12 -34.41
CA GLU A 108 -6.70 10.20 -35.22
C GLU A 108 -6.13 9.70 -36.56
N ARG A 109 -5.71 8.44 -36.66
CA ARG A 109 -5.24 7.83 -37.92
C ARG A 109 -6.36 7.38 -38.85
N SER A 110 -7.56 7.23 -38.31
CA SER A 110 -8.74 6.69 -39.01
C SER A 110 -9.69 7.80 -39.49
N ALA A 111 -9.38 9.05 -39.15
CA ALA A 111 -10.09 10.27 -39.53
C ALA A 111 -9.28 11.02 -40.59
#